data_AF-A0A413MC82-F1
#
_entry.id   AF-A0A413MC82-F1
#
_cell.length_a   1.000
_cell.length_b   1.000
_cell.length_c   1.000
_cell.angle_alpha   90.00
_cell.angle_beta   90.00
_cell.angle_gamma   90.00
#
_symmetry.space_group_name_H-M   'P 1'
#
loop_
_entity.id
_entity.type
_entity.pdbx_description
1 polymer ?
#
loop_
_entity_poly.entity_id
_entity_poly.type
_entity_poly.pdbx_seq_one_letter_code
_entity_poly.pdbx_strand_id
1 'polypeptide(L)'
;MAILIEIVYIVFLNAAFRGDGNLSMYYGSAGILMLGISLADFGFAIRSLFDEESFMTFPRLAVFFSLIAVISWGGTYVVGFII
;
A
#
# COMPACT_ATOMS: atom_id res chain seq x y z
N MET A 1 0.10 9.96 2.57
CA MET A 1 -0.66 8.83 3.15
C MET A 1 0.08 7.51 3.02
N ALA A 2 0.94 7.32 2.00
CA ALA A 2 1.74 6.13 1.77
C ALA A 2 2.41 5.49 3.00
N ILE A 3 3.08 6.28 3.86
CA ILE A 3 3.75 5.76 5.06
C ILE A 3 2.75 5.09 6.02
N LEU A 4 1.55 5.65 6.15
CA LEU A 4 0.49 5.06 6.98
C LEU A 4 0.02 3.72 6.39
N ILE A 5 -0.12 3.64 5.07
CA ILE A 5 -0.51 2.41 4.35
C ILE A 5 0.51 1.29 4.57
N GLU A 6 1.80 1.63 4.59
CA GLU A 6 2.90 0.69 4.88
C GLU A 6 2.92 0.25 6.35
N ILE A 7 2.68 1.16 7.31
CA ILE A 7 2.56 0.78 8.72
C ILE A 7 1.41 -0.22 8.91
N VAL A 8 0.26 0.02 8.27
CA VAL A 8 -0.88 -0.90 8.30
C VAL A 8 -0.51 -2.24 7.67
N TYR A 9 0.23 -2.25 6.56
CA TYR A 9 0.72 -3.47 5.93
C TYR A 9 1.61 -4.30 6.88
N ILE A 10 2.53 -3.67 7.61
CA ILE A 10 3.38 -4.36 8.60
C ILE A 10 2.55 -4.95 9.75
N VAL A 11 1.56 -4.22 10.26
CA VAL A 11 0.65 -4.72 11.31
C VAL A 11 -0.14 -5.91 10.79
N PHE A 12 -0.59 -5.85 9.54
CA PHE A 12 -1.33 -6.92 8.89
C PHE A 12 -0.48 -8.17 8.71
N LEU A 13 0.77 -8.03 8.25
CA LEU A 13 1.74 -9.14 8.18
C LEU A 13 1.96 -9.77 9.56
N ASN A 14 2.15 -8.96 10.60
CA ASN A 14 2.30 -9.46 11.97
C ASN A 14 1.07 -10.24 12.44
N ALA A 15 -0.14 -9.76 12.13
CA ALA A 15 -1.37 -10.48 12.43
C ALA A 15 -1.47 -11.81 11.66
N ALA A 16 -1.06 -11.81 10.38
CA ALA A 16 -1.03 -13.01 9.54
C ALA A 16 -0.09 -14.09 10.09
N PHE A 17 1.14 -13.71 10.44
CA PHE A 17 2.12 -14.63 11.02
C PHE A 17 1.69 -15.15 12.39
N ARG A 18 1.07 -14.31 13.23
CA ARG A 18 0.53 -14.73 14.53
C ARG A 18 -0.68 -15.65 14.42
N GLY A 19 -1.46 -15.50 13.35
CA GLY A 19 -2.63 -16.34 13.07
C GLY A 19 -2.32 -17.65 12.35
N ASP A 20 -1.04 -17.99 12.14
CA ASP A 20 -0.61 -19.18 11.39
C ASP A 20 -1.21 -19.24 9.97
N GLY A 21 -1.47 -18.08 9.36
CA GLY A 21 -2.15 -17.97 8.07
C GLY A 21 -3.67 -18.19 8.12
N ASN A 22 -4.27 -18.48 9.28
CA ASN A 22 -5.72 -18.64 9.45
C ASN A 22 -6.43 -17.28 9.65
N LEU A 23 -6.12 -16.32 8.78
CA LEU A 23 -6.80 -15.02 8.78
C LEU A 23 -8.17 -15.16 8.13
N SER A 24 -9.19 -14.63 8.81
CA SER A 24 -10.55 -14.60 8.31
C SER A 24 -10.63 -13.84 6.97
N MET A 25 -11.59 -14.21 6.13
CA MET A 25 -11.90 -13.57 4.85
C MET A 25 -12.06 -12.03 4.94
N TYR A 26 -12.41 -11.49 6.12
CA TYR A 26 -12.42 -10.04 6.39
C TYR A 26 -11.06 -9.35 6.21
N TYR A 27 -9.96 -10.06 6.48
CA TYR A 27 -8.62 -9.54 6.24
C TYR A 27 -8.33 -9.48 4.73
N GLY A 28 -8.78 -10.47 3.96
CA GLY A 28 -8.68 -10.45 2.50
C GLY A 28 -9.41 -9.26 1.86
N SER A 29 -10.63 -8.96 2.32
CA SER A 29 -11.38 -7.79 1.83
C SER A 29 -10.75 -6.46 2.28
N ALA A 30 -10.21 -6.39 3.50
CA ALA A 30 -9.43 -5.24 3.96
C ALA A 30 -8.18 -5.00 3.09
N GLY A 31 -7.52 -6.06 2.62
CA GLY A 31 -6.38 -5.96 1.70
C GLY A 31 -6.75 -5.36 0.34
N ILE A 32 -7.91 -5.72 -0.23
CA ILE A 32 -8.40 -5.13 -1.49
C ILE A 32 -8.68 -3.63 -1.32
N LEU A 33 -9.28 -3.24 -0.20
CA LEU A 33 -9.53 -1.83 0.10
C LEU A 33 -8.22 -1.05 0.22
N MET A 34 -7.22 -1.60 0.92
CA MET A 34 -5.90 -0.98 1.05
C MET A 34 -5.17 -0.88 -0.29
N LEU A 35 -5.31 -1.88 -1.16
CA LEU A 35 -4.81 -1.83 -2.53
C LEU A 35 -5.45 -0.68 -3.32
N GLY A 36 -6.78 -0.52 -3.25
CA GLY A 36 -7.48 0.61 -3.88
C GLY A 36 -7.01 1.97 -3.37
N ILE A 37 -6.82 2.10 -2.06
CA ILE A 37 -6.31 3.33 -1.43
C ILE A 37 -4.87 3.61 -1.87
N SER A 38 -4.01 2.59 -1.95
CA SER A 38 -2.62 2.75 -2.40
C SER A 38 -2.52 3.21 -3.86
N LEU A 39 -3.40 2.70 -4.74
CA LEU A 39 -3.51 3.13 -6.13
C LEU A 39 -3.96 4.59 -6.25
N ALA A 40 -4.95 4.99 -5.44
CA ALA A 40 -5.39 6.38 -5.40
C ALA A 40 -4.27 7.31 -4.89
N ASP A 41 -3.58 6.94 -3.80
CA ASP A 41 -2.48 7.72 -3.23
C ASP A 41 -1.30 7.83 -4.22
N PHE A 42 -0.99 6.77 -4.96
CA PHE A 42 0.00 6.82 -6.04
C PHE A 42 -0.40 7.79 -7.15
N GLY A 43 -1.67 7.79 -7.57
CA GLY A 43 -2.19 8.75 -8.54
C GLY A 43 -2.09 10.21 -8.05
N PHE A 44 -2.38 10.46 -6.78
CA PHE A 44 -2.19 11.78 -6.16
C PHE A 44 -0.71 12.16 -6.05
N ALA A 45 0.16 11.22 -5.69
CA ALA A 45 1.60 11.46 -5.60
C ALA A 45 2.21 11.82 -6.96
N ILE A 46 1.77 11.16 -8.03
CA ILE A 46 2.17 11.52 -9.40
C ILE A 46 1.70 12.93 -9.75
N ARG A 47 0.43 13.27 -9.48
CA ARG A 47 -0.08 14.64 -9.74
C ARG A 47 0.73 15.69 -9.00
N SER A 48 1.11 15.41 -7.75
CA SER A 48 1.96 16.28 -6.95
C SER A 48 3.37 16.51 -7.53
N LEU A 49 3.86 15.66 -8.45
CA LEU A 49 5.12 15.91 -9.16
C LEU A 49 5.00 17.02 -10.21
N PHE A 50 3.79 17.26 -10.71
CA PHE A 50 3.52 18.23 -11.78
C PHE A 50 3.00 19.57 -11.24
N ASP A 51 2.74 19.69 -9.94
CA ASP A 51 2.41 20.96 -9.30
C ASP A 51 3.66 21.84 -9.16
N GLU A 52 3.64 23.00 -9.83
CA GLU A 52 4.76 23.94 -9.93
C GLU A 52 5.16 24.58 -8.58
N GLU A 53 4.29 24.55 -7.57
CA GLU A 53 4.58 25.06 -6.22
C GLU A 53 5.19 24.02 -5.26
N SER A 54 5.39 22.78 -5.71
CA SER A 54 5.84 21.71 -4.83
C SER A 54 7.37 21.61 -4.76
N PHE A 55 7.94 21.70 -3.55
CA PHE A 55 9.36 21.41 -3.31
C PHE A 55 9.68 19.99 -3.80
N MET A 56 10.33 19.85 -4.96
CA MET A 56 10.52 18.60 -5.71
C MET A 56 10.98 17.36 -4.91
N THR A 57 11.63 17.54 -3.75
CA THR A 57 12.04 16.47 -2.84
C THR A 57 10.84 15.75 -2.20
N PHE A 58 9.81 16.49 -1.79
CA PHE A 58 8.63 15.92 -1.12
C PHE A 58 7.76 15.06 -2.07
N PRO A 59 7.46 15.50 -3.31
CA PRO A 59 6.75 14.69 -4.30
C PRO A 59 7.49 13.41 -4.68
N ARG A 60 8.82 13.46 -4.87
CA ARG A 60 9.61 12.27 -5.24
C ARG A 60 9.58 11.21 -4.16
N LEU A 61 9.68 11.61 -2.89
CA LEU A 61 9.54 10.70 -1.75
C LEU A 61 8.12 10.14 -1.66
N ALA A 62 7.09 10.96 -1.87
CA ALA A 62 5.69 10.50 -1.87
C ALA A 62 5.44 9.44 -2.95
N VAL A 63 5.98 9.62 -4.16
CA VAL A 63 5.88 8.63 -5.24
C VAL A 63 6.65 7.37 -4.90
N PHE A 64 7.84 7.48 -4.32
CA PHE A 64 8.62 6.31 -3.89
C PHE A 64 7.87 5.47 -2.85
N PHE A 65 7.35 6.08 -1.79
CA PHE A 65 6.63 5.35 -0.75
C PHE A 65 5.29 4.78 -1.25
N SER A 66 4.56 5.52 -2.09
CA SER A 66 3.29 5.03 -2.64
C SER A 66 3.51 3.88 -3.64
N LEU A 67 4.60 3.88 -4.39
CA LEU A 67 4.98 2.74 -5.24
C LEU A 67 5.25 1.48 -4.42
N ILE A 68 5.99 1.60 -3.31
CA ILE A 68 6.22 0.48 -2.40
C ILE A 68 4.89 -0.04 -1.85
N ALA A 69 3.99 0.85 -1.42
CA ALA A 69 2.66 0.46 -0.94
C ALA A 69 1.86 -0.34 -1.97
N VAL A 70 1.84 0.10 -3.23
CA VAL A 70 1.16 -0.62 -4.31
C VAL A 70 1.78 -2.00 -4.52
N ILE A 71 3.11 -2.12 -4.48
CA ILE A 71 3.81 -3.40 -4.66
C ILE A 71 3.59 -4.33 -3.46
N SER A 72 3.59 -3.82 -2.23
CA SER A 72 3.35 -4.60 -1.01
C SER A 72 1.96 -5.23 -1.01
N TRP A 73 0.92 -4.42 -1.22
CA TRP A 73 -0.47 -4.89 -1.26
C TRP A 73 -0.79 -5.67 -2.55
N GLY A 74 -0.27 -5.24 -3.69
CA GLY A 74 -0.44 -5.94 -4.96
C GLY A 74 0.27 -7.29 -4.98
N GLY A 75 1.50 -7.36 -4.47
CA GLY A 75 2.30 -8.57 -4.38
C GLY A 75 1.65 -9.61 -3.47
N THR A 76 1.16 -9.20 -2.29
CA THR A 76 0.42 -10.11 -1.40
C THR A 76 -0.85 -10.65 -2.03
N TYR A 77 -1.57 -9.83 -2.80
CA TYR A 77 -2.75 -10.29 -3.52
C TYR A 77 -2.41 -11.27 -4.64
N VAL A 78 -1.45 -10.93 -5.51
CA VAL A 78 -1.02 -11.82 -6.61
C VAL A 78 -0.52 -13.15 -6.07
N VAL A 79 0.31 -13.12 -5.03
CA VAL A 79 0.84 -14.32 -4.38
C VAL A 79 -0.29 -15.13 -3.73
N GLY A 80 -1.23 -14.48 -3.04
CA GLY A 80 -2.39 -15.15 -2.44
C GLY A 80 -3.39 -15.75 -3.44
N PHE A 81 -3.34 -15.39 -4.72
CA PHE A 81 -4.12 -16.02 -5.79
C PHE A 81 -3.40 -17.17 -6.49
N ILE A 82 -2.06 -17.17 -6.47
CA ILE A 82 -1.23 -18.17 -7.16
C ILE A 82 -0.99 -19.41 -6.30
N ILE A 83 -0.95 -19.26 -4.97
CA ILE A 83 -0.76 -20.35 -4.00
C ILE A 83 -2.12 -20.89 -3.56
#